data_AF-A0AAW3TIL6-F1
#
_entry.id   AF-A0AAW3TIL6-F1
#
_cell.length_a   1.000
_cell.length_b   1.000
_cell.length_c   1.000
_cell.angle_alpha   90.00
_cell.angle_beta   90.00
_cell.angle_gamma   90.00
#
_symmetry.space_group_name_H-M   'P 1'
#
loop_
_entity.id
_entity.type
_entity.pdbx_description
1 polymer ?
#
loop_
_entity_poly.entity_id
_entity_poly.type
_entity_poly.pdbx_seq_one_letter_code
_entity_poly.pdbx_strand_id
1 'polypeptide(L)'
;MNFLQNLTIKRRLQLNAVVVGLAMVVLLCVIIFESRTTLSLNKTIQLAEELNVHALALRKHEKNFLFYKQEDALTAFETDFEQLSDKVKKLQQLMANQSIAQEQVQRFEQLINSYNNDFETVVKLQKEIGLTPTDGLYGKLRSSVHEVEQLLKEQQNYQLLSSMLQLRRSEKDFMLRFDIKYLGRFNEGINTFKQQVAAAQLPSDYKAQINPLIDIYQSEFQTLVQAQTKLGLDLESGALGVMRDSVDKSDAIVSKIVKDTKLQVEQSVEQAQFLAILVFVIAGVIVLALVYFTSHSIIVPIERVYHTINDIRRNNDLSVMIEQTGKDEITTMTVDFNSLIGDFKNLINEVNGALNTLNVATEHLSQSTAATSSGMQEQLHEADMVATAATEMQATIQDISQNTEAAAKKAESTNLSAQQGRSEVDSTVKHIRALSDSLGNASNVVSQLEKDGETIGSVLDVIRGIADQTNLLALNAAIEAARAGEYGRGFAVVADEVRSLAKRTQESTSEIEGIISTLQQRTQEVVSIMHKCRSQGDESASQAIKAGELLGAITEDVQTIMEMSSQIAVAIDEQSQVASEVNKNVVRIRDIAQDATEHAANNAQTSEEVSEQARVLFTAIDKFKV
;
A
#
# COMPACT_ATOMS: atom_id res chain seq x y z
N MET A 1 13.27 -34.17 -5.30
CA MET A 1 12.17 -33.27 -4.88
C MET A 1 12.67 -31.85 -4.55
N ASN A 2 13.72 -31.66 -3.74
CA ASN A 2 14.24 -30.33 -3.37
C ASN A 2 14.78 -29.46 -4.53
N PHE A 3 15.18 -30.06 -5.66
CA PHE A 3 15.69 -29.29 -6.80
C PHE A 3 14.61 -28.40 -7.44
N LEU A 4 13.37 -28.89 -7.56
CA LEU A 4 12.28 -28.12 -8.16
C LEU A 4 11.89 -26.95 -7.25
N GLN A 5 11.84 -27.16 -5.93
CA GLN A 5 11.44 -26.14 -4.94
C GLN A 5 12.35 -24.89 -4.91
N ASN A 6 13.60 -25.00 -5.36
CA ASN A 6 14.53 -23.87 -5.46
C ASN A 6 14.51 -23.14 -6.81
N LEU A 7 13.70 -23.59 -7.76
CA LEU A 7 13.49 -22.93 -9.05
C LEU A 7 12.21 -22.11 -9.01
N THR A 8 12.21 -20.99 -9.72
CA THR A 8 10.99 -20.21 -9.97
C THR A 8 9.97 -21.04 -10.76
N ILE A 9 8.69 -20.75 -10.58
CA ILE A 9 7.58 -21.39 -11.32
C ILE A 9 7.85 -21.30 -12.82
N LYS A 10 8.30 -20.12 -13.29
CA LYS A 10 8.70 -19.93 -14.69
C LYS A 10 9.75 -20.94 -15.15
N ARG A 11 10.81 -21.16 -14.37
CA ARG A 11 11.88 -22.11 -14.71
C ARG A 11 11.40 -23.56 -14.67
N ARG A 12 10.50 -23.92 -13.74
CA ARG A 12 9.87 -25.25 -13.70
C ARG A 12 9.06 -25.52 -14.97
N LEU A 13 8.23 -24.57 -15.40
CA LEU A 13 7.43 -24.68 -16.62
C LEU A 13 8.31 -24.74 -17.88
N GLN A 14 9.38 -23.95 -17.94
CA GLN A 14 10.36 -24.03 -19.03
C GLN A 14 11.05 -25.41 -19.09
N LEU A 15 11.44 -25.96 -17.93
CA LEU A 15 12.02 -27.29 -17.84
C LEU A 15 11.03 -28.38 -18.31
N ASN A 16 9.76 -28.29 -17.92
CA ASN A 16 8.71 -29.17 -18.44
C ASN A 16 8.59 -29.07 -19.96
N ALA A 17 8.56 -27.85 -20.52
CA ALA A 17 8.46 -27.64 -21.97
C ALA A 17 9.66 -28.22 -22.74
N VAL A 18 10.88 -28.06 -22.22
CA VAL A 18 12.09 -28.62 -22.82
C VAL A 18 12.08 -30.15 -22.79
N VAL A 19 11.68 -30.76 -21.66
CA VAL A 19 11.61 -32.23 -21.54
C VAL A 19 10.55 -32.82 -22.48
N VAL A 20 9.38 -32.18 -22.58
CA VAL A 20 8.33 -32.60 -23.53
C VAL A 20 8.82 -32.45 -24.97
N GLY A 21 9.47 -31.33 -25.32
CA GLY A 21 10.05 -31.12 -26.64
C GLY A 21 11.09 -32.18 -27.01
N LEU A 22 12.00 -32.51 -26.09
CA LEU A 22 12.97 -33.59 -26.28
C LEU A 22 12.31 -34.95 -26.45
N ALA A 23 11.29 -35.26 -25.64
CA ALA A 23 10.54 -36.52 -25.75
C ALA A 23 9.85 -36.64 -27.13
N MET A 24 9.26 -35.55 -27.64
CA MET A 24 8.64 -35.54 -28.98
C MET A 24 9.68 -35.74 -30.10
N VAL A 25 10.87 -35.14 -29.99
CA VAL A 25 11.97 -35.36 -30.95
C VAL A 25 12.43 -36.81 -30.93
N VAL A 26 12.60 -37.41 -29.75
CA VAL A 26 12.97 -38.83 -29.61
C VAL A 26 11.92 -39.73 -30.24
N LEU A 27 10.63 -39.49 -29.97
CA LEU A 27 9.52 -40.23 -30.57
C LEU A 27 9.51 -40.11 -32.10
N LEU A 28 9.70 -38.91 -32.63
CA LEU A 28 9.78 -38.69 -34.08
C LEU A 28 10.94 -39.48 -34.70
N CYS A 29 12.12 -39.48 -34.07
CA CYS A 29 13.26 -40.27 -34.52
C CYS A 29 12.98 -41.78 -34.51
N VAL A 30 12.30 -42.29 -33.46
CA VAL A 30 11.92 -43.71 -33.37
C VAL A 30 10.93 -44.09 -34.46
N ILE A 31 9.90 -43.28 -34.72
CA ILE A 31 8.92 -43.51 -35.79
C ILE A 31 9.60 -43.52 -37.17
N ILE A 32 10.51 -42.57 -37.43
CA ILE A 32 11.27 -42.54 -38.69
C ILE A 32 12.14 -43.79 -38.83
N PHE A 33 12.76 -44.24 -37.74
CA PHE A 33 13.60 -45.45 -37.74
C PHE A 33 12.78 -46.72 -38.00
N GLU A 34 11.64 -46.90 -37.32
CA GLU A 34 10.71 -48.01 -37.54
C GLU A 34 10.23 -48.04 -39.00
N SER A 35 9.75 -46.89 -39.51
CA SER A 35 9.24 -46.78 -40.88
C SER A 35 10.29 -47.15 -41.94
N ARG A 36 11.54 -46.69 -41.78
CA ARG A 36 12.65 -47.06 -42.67
C ARG A 36 12.97 -48.56 -42.61
N THR A 37 12.93 -49.14 -41.42
CA THR A 37 13.20 -50.56 -41.20
C THR A 37 12.14 -51.42 -41.86
N THR A 38 10.86 -51.13 -41.64
CA THR A 38 9.74 -51.86 -42.26
C THR A 38 9.74 -51.75 -43.79
N LEU A 39 10.02 -50.56 -44.35
CA LEU A 39 10.13 -50.39 -45.81
C LEU A 39 11.28 -51.24 -46.41
N SER A 40 12.40 -51.32 -45.70
CA SER A 40 13.57 -52.11 -46.11
C SER A 40 13.25 -53.61 -46.08
N LEU A 41 12.59 -54.09 -45.02
CA LEU A 41 12.20 -55.49 -44.85
C LEU A 41 11.18 -55.94 -45.91
N ASN A 42 10.21 -55.10 -46.27
CA ASN A 42 9.25 -55.40 -47.34
C ASN A 42 9.92 -55.59 -48.70
N LYS A 43 10.96 -54.79 -49.02
CA LYS A 43 11.75 -54.99 -50.26
C LYS A 43 12.51 -56.31 -50.26
N THR A 44 13.00 -56.75 -49.10
CA THR A 44 13.68 -58.06 -48.94
C THR A 44 12.72 -59.21 -49.26
N ILE A 45 11.46 -59.16 -48.79
CA ILE A 45 10.43 -60.17 -49.13
C ILE A 45 10.14 -60.17 -50.63
N GLN A 46 9.91 -58.99 -51.22
CA GLN A 46 9.58 -58.88 -52.64
C GLN A 46 10.66 -59.52 -53.52
N LEU A 47 11.94 -59.25 -53.24
CA LEU A 47 13.04 -59.86 -53.99
C LEU A 47 13.13 -61.38 -53.81
N ALA A 48 12.84 -61.90 -52.61
CA ALA A 48 12.78 -63.33 -52.37
C ALA A 48 11.67 -64.02 -53.20
N GLU A 49 10.48 -63.41 -53.28
CA GLU A 49 9.38 -63.94 -54.11
C GLU A 49 9.71 -63.90 -55.61
N GLU A 50 10.38 -62.85 -56.08
CA GLU A 50 10.81 -62.73 -57.47
C GLU A 50 11.82 -63.81 -57.89
N LEU A 51 12.62 -64.38 -56.96
CA LEU A 51 13.52 -65.51 -57.27
C LEU A 51 12.74 -66.72 -57.77
N ASN A 52 11.60 -67.03 -57.15
CA ASN A 52 10.76 -68.17 -57.54
C ASN A 52 10.16 -67.97 -58.93
N VAL A 53 9.78 -66.72 -59.26
CA VAL A 53 9.23 -66.37 -60.58
C VAL A 53 10.25 -66.61 -61.69
N HIS A 54 11.49 -66.13 -61.52
CA HIS A 54 12.53 -66.30 -62.54
C HIS A 54 13.06 -67.74 -62.61
N ALA A 55 13.15 -68.47 -61.48
CA ALA A 55 13.48 -69.89 -61.52
C ALA A 55 12.45 -70.71 -62.34
N LEU A 56 11.16 -70.38 -62.19
CA LEU A 56 10.10 -71.00 -62.99
C LEU A 56 10.21 -70.63 -64.48
N ALA A 57 10.62 -69.39 -64.79
CA ALA A 57 10.85 -68.93 -66.16
C ALA A 57 12.01 -69.68 -66.82
N LEU A 58 13.14 -69.88 -66.12
CA LEU A 58 14.24 -70.72 -66.60
C LEU A 58 13.77 -72.13 -66.96
N ARG A 59 12.98 -72.76 -66.09
CA ARG A 59 12.42 -74.08 -66.34
C ARG A 59 11.51 -74.13 -67.57
N LYS A 60 10.76 -73.07 -67.82
CA LYS A 60 9.93 -72.92 -69.02
C LYS A 60 10.80 -72.87 -70.27
N HIS A 61 11.89 -72.09 -70.26
CA HIS A 61 12.80 -71.96 -71.38
C HIS A 61 13.63 -73.23 -71.63
N GLU A 62 14.09 -73.92 -70.58
CA GLU A 62 14.71 -75.23 -70.65
C GLU A 62 13.80 -76.24 -71.38
N LYS A 63 12.56 -76.40 -70.91
CA LYS A 63 11.61 -77.34 -71.50
C LYS A 63 11.32 -77.00 -72.97
N ASN A 64 11.17 -75.72 -73.30
CA ASN A 64 10.98 -75.30 -74.68
C ASN A 64 12.14 -75.74 -75.58
N PHE A 65 13.39 -75.61 -75.12
CA PHE A 65 14.55 -76.09 -75.86
C PHE A 65 14.54 -77.61 -76.01
N LEU A 66 14.26 -78.38 -74.95
CA LEU A 66 14.25 -79.84 -75.01
C LEU A 66 13.20 -80.40 -75.97
N PHE A 67 12.00 -79.80 -75.99
CA PHE A 67 10.89 -80.26 -76.83
C PHE A 67 10.97 -79.76 -78.27
N TYR A 68 11.22 -78.46 -78.46
CA TYR A 68 11.15 -77.83 -79.78
C TYR A 68 12.50 -77.68 -80.46
N LYS A 69 13.61 -77.83 -79.71
CA LYS A 69 14.99 -77.70 -80.21
C LYS A 69 15.27 -76.34 -80.88
N GLN A 70 14.54 -75.30 -80.45
CA GLN A 70 14.67 -73.95 -80.98
C GLN A 70 15.71 -73.16 -80.19
N GLU A 71 16.55 -72.39 -80.90
CA GLU A 71 17.63 -71.62 -80.27
C GLU A 71 17.16 -70.34 -79.56
N ASP A 72 15.98 -69.81 -79.91
CA ASP A 72 15.39 -68.64 -79.24
C ASP A 72 15.10 -68.89 -77.74
N ALA A 73 14.76 -70.13 -77.39
CA ALA A 73 14.63 -70.58 -76.01
C ALA A 73 15.94 -70.47 -75.21
N LEU A 74 17.11 -70.57 -75.87
CA LEU A 74 18.41 -70.41 -75.21
C LEU A 74 18.68 -68.95 -74.84
N THR A 75 18.40 -68.01 -75.75
CA THR A 75 18.57 -66.57 -75.48
C THR A 75 17.64 -66.10 -74.37
N ALA A 76 16.41 -66.61 -74.34
CA ALA A 76 15.46 -66.31 -73.27
C ALA A 76 15.90 -66.91 -71.91
N PHE A 77 16.45 -68.13 -71.91
CA PHE A 77 17.03 -68.75 -70.72
C PHE A 77 18.19 -67.91 -70.16
N GLU A 78 19.13 -67.50 -71.01
CA GLU A 78 20.29 -66.68 -70.61
C GLU A 78 19.85 -65.32 -70.01
N THR A 79 18.86 -64.68 -70.63
CA THR A 79 18.31 -63.40 -70.13
C THR A 79 17.67 -63.55 -68.74
N ASP A 80 16.83 -64.57 -68.53
CA ASP A 80 16.21 -64.80 -67.21
C ASP A 80 17.24 -65.25 -66.16
N PHE A 81 18.31 -65.91 -66.58
CA PHE A 81 19.40 -66.33 -65.70
C PHE A 81 20.19 -65.13 -65.18
N GLU A 82 20.53 -64.18 -66.05
CA GLU A 82 21.17 -62.93 -65.66
C GLU A 82 20.30 -62.11 -64.69
N GLN A 83 19.00 -62.00 -64.98
CA GLN A 83 18.05 -61.31 -64.10
C GLN A 83 17.94 -61.98 -62.73
N LEU A 84 17.88 -63.31 -62.71
CA LEU A 84 17.85 -64.08 -61.47
C LEU A 84 19.15 -63.88 -60.66
N SER A 85 20.31 -63.92 -61.32
CA SER A 85 21.61 -63.69 -60.67
C SER A 85 21.72 -62.28 -60.06
N ASP A 86 21.27 -61.24 -60.77
CA ASP A 86 21.24 -59.86 -60.25
C ASP A 86 20.31 -59.72 -59.03
N LYS A 87 19.14 -60.38 -59.05
CA LYS A 87 18.21 -60.37 -57.92
C LYS A 87 18.75 -61.13 -56.71
N VAL A 88 19.44 -62.25 -56.92
CA VAL A 88 20.14 -62.97 -55.85
C VAL A 88 21.17 -62.08 -55.17
N LYS A 89 21.99 -61.34 -55.93
CA LYS A 89 22.98 -60.38 -55.37
C LYS A 89 22.32 -59.25 -54.59
N LYS A 90 21.24 -58.66 -55.12
CA LYS A 90 20.48 -57.60 -54.43
C LYS A 90 19.86 -58.12 -53.13
N LEU A 91 19.31 -59.33 -53.14
CA LEU A 91 18.75 -59.96 -51.95
C LEU A 91 19.83 -60.19 -50.89
N GLN A 92 21.00 -60.74 -51.26
CA GLN A 92 22.13 -60.90 -50.34
C GLN A 92 22.56 -59.57 -49.71
N GLN A 93 22.64 -58.48 -50.49
CA GLN A 93 23.02 -57.17 -49.98
C GLN A 93 22.01 -56.61 -48.96
N LEU A 94 20.71 -56.74 -49.23
CA LEU A 94 19.67 -56.30 -48.29
C LEU A 94 19.67 -57.16 -47.02
N MET A 95 19.84 -58.47 -47.16
CA MET A 95 19.98 -59.38 -46.02
C MET A 95 21.22 -59.06 -45.18
N ALA A 96 22.36 -58.71 -45.80
CA ALA A 96 23.56 -58.27 -45.10
C ALA A 96 23.30 -57.03 -44.22
N ASN A 97 22.67 -56.01 -44.81
CA ASN A 97 22.37 -54.75 -44.12
C ASN A 97 21.40 -54.94 -42.94
N GLN A 98 20.57 -55.99 -42.99
CA GLN A 98 19.57 -56.31 -41.98
C GLN A 98 20.01 -57.43 -41.03
N SER A 99 21.25 -57.91 -41.12
CA SER A 99 21.78 -59.04 -40.33
C SER A 99 20.96 -60.33 -40.46
N ILE A 100 20.34 -60.54 -41.62
CA ILE A 100 19.56 -61.73 -41.97
C ILE A 100 20.53 -62.79 -42.54
N ALA A 101 20.36 -64.06 -42.14
CA ALA A 101 21.27 -65.14 -42.53
C ALA A 101 21.22 -65.42 -44.05
N GLN A 102 22.37 -65.37 -44.71
CA GLN A 102 22.47 -65.48 -46.18
C GLN A 102 22.70 -66.91 -46.69
N GLU A 103 22.86 -67.89 -45.79
CA GLU A 103 23.31 -69.25 -46.11
C GLU A 103 22.46 -69.91 -47.22
N GLN A 104 21.13 -69.80 -47.11
CA GLN A 104 20.22 -70.39 -48.09
C GLN A 104 20.32 -69.68 -49.46
N VAL A 105 20.47 -68.36 -49.48
CA VAL A 105 20.57 -67.57 -50.72
C VAL A 105 21.90 -67.82 -51.44
N GLN A 106 23.00 -67.94 -50.68
CA GLN A 106 24.31 -68.34 -51.24
C GLN A 106 24.26 -69.77 -51.81
N ARG A 107 23.59 -70.69 -51.10
CA ARG A 107 23.39 -72.06 -51.60
C ARG A 107 22.52 -72.10 -52.84
N PHE A 108 21.50 -71.27 -52.93
CA PHE A 108 20.68 -71.13 -54.14
C PHE A 108 21.48 -70.57 -55.32
N GLU A 109 22.33 -69.57 -55.10
CA GLU A 109 23.25 -69.03 -56.11
C GLU A 109 24.16 -70.14 -56.67
N GLN A 110 24.72 -70.97 -55.81
CA GLN A 110 25.55 -72.10 -56.24
C GLN A 110 24.75 -73.10 -57.08
N LEU A 111 23.53 -73.47 -56.64
CA LEU A 111 22.68 -74.42 -57.35
C LEU A 111 22.19 -73.89 -58.70
N ILE A 112 21.85 -72.60 -58.80
CA ILE A 112 21.38 -72.03 -60.06
C ILE A 112 22.53 -71.93 -61.07
N ASN A 113 23.75 -71.63 -60.62
CA ASN A 113 24.94 -71.68 -61.46
C ASN A 113 25.24 -73.11 -61.92
N SER A 114 25.10 -74.11 -61.04
CA SER A 114 25.18 -75.53 -61.43
C SER A 114 24.12 -75.89 -62.47
N TYR A 115 22.87 -75.46 -62.25
CA TYR A 115 21.78 -75.69 -63.19
C TYR A 115 22.08 -75.09 -64.57
N ASN A 116 22.59 -73.86 -64.65
CA ASN A 116 23.00 -73.25 -65.92
C ASN A 116 24.06 -74.10 -66.64
N ASN A 117 25.11 -74.53 -65.91
CA ASN A 117 26.18 -75.35 -66.48
C ASN A 117 25.69 -76.74 -66.94
N ASP A 118 24.76 -77.34 -66.18
CA ASP A 118 24.16 -78.62 -66.53
C ASP A 118 23.29 -78.49 -67.79
N PHE A 119 22.51 -77.40 -67.89
CA PHE A 119 21.72 -77.09 -69.07
C PHE A 119 22.61 -76.83 -70.30
N GLU A 120 23.70 -76.07 -70.17
CA GLU A 120 24.68 -75.88 -71.25
C GLU A 120 25.26 -77.22 -71.73
N THR A 121 25.52 -78.15 -70.81
CA THR A 121 26.00 -79.51 -71.14
C THR A 121 24.95 -80.29 -71.92
N VAL A 122 23.68 -80.23 -71.51
CA VAL A 122 22.54 -80.81 -72.22
C VAL A 122 22.39 -80.20 -73.62
N VAL A 123 22.49 -78.88 -73.75
CA VAL A 123 22.45 -78.15 -75.03
C VAL A 123 23.57 -78.62 -75.95
N LYS A 124 24.79 -78.73 -75.44
CA LYS A 124 25.96 -79.19 -76.21
C LYS A 124 25.79 -80.62 -76.72
N LEU A 125 25.37 -81.54 -75.86
CA LEU A 125 25.10 -82.93 -76.23
C LEU A 125 23.93 -83.03 -77.23
N GLN A 126 22.88 -82.23 -77.06
CA GLN A 126 21.75 -82.19 -77.99
C GLN A 126 22.16 -81.65 -79.37
N LYS A 127 23.06 -80.67 -79.44
CA LYS A 127 23.66 -80.18 -80.69
C LYS A 127 24.57 -81.22 -81.35
N GLU A 128 25.33 -81.99 -80.56
CA GLU A 128 26.17 -83.10 -81.06
C GLU A 128 25.32 -84.23 -81.67
N ILE A 129 24.24 -84.63 -80.98
CA ILE A 129 23.29 -85.62 -81.47
C ILE A 129 22.57 -85.14 -82.74
N GLY A 130 22.15 -83.88 -82.73
CA GLY A 130 21.46 -83.23 -83.83
C GLY A 130 20.16 -82.55 -83.37
N LEU A 131 19.96 -81.31 -83.82
CA LEU A 131 18.72 -80.56 -83.62
C LEU A 131 17.66 -80.97 -84.65
N THR A 132 18.09 -81.36 -85.86
CA THR A 132 17.25 -81.77 -86.98
C THR A 132 17.56 -83.21 -87.40
N PRO A 133 16.70 -83.88 -88.19
CA PRO A 133 16.97 -85.25 -88.67
C PRO A 133 18.14 -85.38 -89.68
N THR A 134 18.87 -84.30 -89.93
CA THR A 134 19.94 -84.20 -90.96
C THR A 134 21.25 -83.67 -90.43
N ASP A 135 21.32 -83.22 -89.17
CA ASP A 135 22.51 -82.67 -88.55
C ASP A 135 23.07 -83.59 -87.45
N GLY A 136 24.27 -83.28 -86.97
CA GLY A 136 24.92 -84.04 -85.90
C GLY A 136 25.11 -85.52 -86.22
N LEU A 137 25.04 -86.34 -85.18
CA LEU A 137 25.10 -87.80 -85.26
C LEU A 137 23.89 -88.39 -85.99
N TYR A 138 22.69 -87.78 -85.92
CA TYR A 138 21.54 -88.20 -86.71
C TYR A 138 21.81 -88.10 -88.21
N GLY A 139 22.43 -87.01 -88.66
CA GLY A 139 22.85 -86.81 -90.04
C GLY A 139 23.88 -87.84 -90.50
N LYS A 140 24.94 -88.06 -89.71
CA LYS A 140 25.99 -89.05 -90.02
C LYS A 140 25.44 -90.48 -90.12
N LEU A 141 24.62 -90.89 -89.15
CA LEU A 141 23.97 -92.19 -89.15
C LEU A 141 23.05 -92.37 -90.37
N ARG A 142 22.30 -91.32 -90.71
CA ARG A 142 21.42 -91.34 -91.88
C ARG A 142 22.21 -91.51 -93.18
N SER A 143 23.37 -90.86 -93.30
CA SER A 143 24.24 -91.00 -94.47
C SER A 143 24.85 -92.40 -94.57
N SER A 144 25.36 -92.97 -93.46
CA SER A 144 25.98 -94.31 -93.48
C SER A 144 24.97 -95.42 -93.80
N VAL A 145 23.72 -95.29 -93.34
CA VAL A 145 22.62 -96.15 -93.78
C VAL A 145 22.38 -96.05 -95.28
N HIS A 146 22.32 -94.82 -95.79
CA HIS A 146 21.96 -94.58 -97.18
C HIS A 146 22.96 -95.21 -98.14
N GLU A 147 24.26 -95.16 -97.81
CA GLU A 147 25.33 -95.81 -98.57
C GLU A 147 25.16 -97.34 -98.61
N VAL A 148 24.83 -97.98 -97.49
CA VAL A 148 24.55 -99.42 -97.44
C VAL A 148 23.28 -99.77 -98.23
N GLU A 149 22.20 -99.00 -98.07
CA GLU A 149 20.94 -99.21 -98.78
C GLU A 149 21.08 -99.02 -100.29
N GLN A 150 21.90 -98.06 -100.73
CA GLN A 150 22.17 -97.80 -102.15
C GLN A 150 22.92 -98.99 -102.77
N LEU A 151 23.99 -99.45 -102.13
CA LEU A 151 24.77 -100.60 -102.60
C LEU A 151 23.93 -101.89 -102.66
N LEU A 152 23.03 -102.11 -101.70
CA LEU A 152 22.12 -103.27 -101.67
C LEU A 152 21.06 -103.25 -102.78
N LYS A 153 20.57 -102.07 -103.18
CA LYS A 153 19.57 -101.93 -104.25
C LYS A 153 20.13 -102.25 -105.63
N GLU A 154 21.41 -101.97 -105.89
CA GLU A 154 22.07 -102.19 -107.18
C GLU A 154 22.13 -103.67 -107.60
N GLN A 155 22.21 -104.61 -106.65
CA GLN A 155 22.28 -106.05 -106.92
C GLN A 155 20.94 -106.80 -106.78
N GLN A 156 19.83 -106.08 -106.52
CA GLN A 156 18.48 -106.66 -106.32
C GLN A 156 18.42 -107.83 -105.30
N ASN A 157 19.28 -107.83 -104.29
CA ASN A 157 19.27 -108.87 -103.26
C ASN A 157 18.23 -108.56 -102.17
N TYR A 158 16.99 -109.00 -102.43
CA TYR A 158 15.86 -108.79 -101.53
C TYR A 158 16.04 -109.40 -100.13
N GLN A 159 16.83 -110.47 -100.00
CA GLN A 159 17.07 -111.10 -98.70
C GLN A 159 17.96 -110.22 -97.81
N LEU A 160 19.07 -109.69 -98.34
CA LEU A 160 19.92 -108.75 -97.61
C LEU A 160 19.21 -107.42 -97.36
N LEU A 161 18.41 -106.93 -98.30
CA LEU A 161 17.60 -105.72 -98.11
C LEU A 161 16.59 -105.87 -96.96
N SER A 162 15.94 -107.03 -96.85
CA SER A 162 15.05 -107.33 -95.72
C SER A 162 15.78 -107.34 -94.38
N SER A 163 16.97 -107.92 -94.30
CA SER A 163 17.80 -107.88 -93.08
C SER A 163 18.25 -106.46 -92.75
N MET A 164 18.56 -105.63 -93.74
CA MET A 164 18.84 -104.20 -93.55
C MET A 164 17.62 -103.44 -93.00
N LEU A 165 16.41 -103.75 -93.48
CA LEU A 165 15.19 -103.17 -92.92
C LEU A 165 14.95 -103.59 -91.46
N GLN A 166 15.33 -104.80 -91.06
CA GLN A 166 15.28 -105.24 -89.66
C GLN A 166 16.30 -104.49 -88.78
N LEU A 167 17.49 -104.19 -89.31
CA LEU A 167 18.48 -103.32 -88.66
C LEU A 167 17.93 -101.90 -88.50
N ARG A 168 17.36 -101.34 -89.57
CA ARG A 168 16.72 -100.02 -89.55
C ARG A 168 15.56 -99.93 -88.59
N ARG A 169 14.77 -101.01 -88.47
CA ARG A 169 13.72 -101.10 -87.47
C ARG A 169 14.28 -101.01 -86.06
N SER A 170 15.34 -101.76 -85.76
CA SER A 170 16.00 -101.71 -84.44
C SER A 170 16.61 -100.33 -84.16
N GLU A 171 17.23 -99.70 -85.15
CA GLU A 171 17.72 -98.32 -85.05
C GLU A 171 16.58 -97.33 -84.75
N LYS A 172 15.49 -97.38 -85.53
CA LYS A 172 14.33 -96.49 -85.33
C LYS A 172 13.61 -96.76 -84.01
N ASP A 173 13.52 -98.01 -83.58
CA ASP A 173 12.98 -98.36 -82.27
C ASP A 173 13.83 -97.78 -81.14
N PHE A 174 15.17 -97.76 -81.26
CA PHE A 174 16.03 -97.03 -80.32
C PHE A 174 15.77 -95.51 -80.38
N MET A 175 15.74 -94.92 -81.57
CA MET A 175 15.54 -93.46 -81.70
C MET A 175 14.18 -92.97 -81.18
N LEU A 176 13.16 -93.83 -81.13
CA LEU A 176 11.83 -93.48 -80.65
C LEU A 176 11.63 -93.80 -79.16
N ARG A 177 12.30 -94.84 -78.65
CA ARG A 177 12.05 -95.38 -77.30
C ARG A 177 13.23 -95.27 -76.35
N PHE A 178 14.42 -94.98 -76.87
CA PHE A 178 15.67 -94.80 -76.15
C PHE A 178 16.05 -95.99 -75.25
N ASP A 179 15.69 -97.22 -75.61
CA ASP A 179 15.98 -98.41 -74.82
C ASP A 179 17.20 -99.16 -75.37
N ILE A 180 18.22 -99.34 -74.52
CA ILE A 180 19.50 -99.96 -74.87
C ILE A 180 19.33 -101.38 -75.46
N LYS A 181 18.22 -102.09 -75.16
CA LYS A 181 17.96 -103.42 -75.73
C LYS A 181 17.94 -103.40 -77.26
N TYR A 182 17.59 -102.27 -77.87
CA TYR A 182 17.58 -102.12 -79.33
C TYR A 182 18.98 -102.04 -79.91
N LEU A 183 19.97 -101.56 -79.16
CA LEU A 183 21.38 -101.70 -79.55
C LEU A 183 21.81 -103.18 -79.53
N GLY A 184 21.37 -103.95 -78.53
CA GLY A 184 21.60 -105.40 -78.48
C GLY A 184 21.01 -106.12 -79.70
N ARG A 185 19.73 -105.89 -79.98
CA ARG A 185 19.04 -106.44 -81.17
C ARG A 185 19.69 -106.00 -82.48
N PHE A 186 20.13 -104.75 -82.56
CA PHE A 186 20.83 -104.23 -83.72
C PHE A 186 22.17 -104.96 -83.93
N ASN A 187 22.98 -105.15 -82.89
CA ASN A 187 24.26 -105.86 -82.99
C ASN A 187 24.07 -107.35 -83.37
N GLU A 188 23.06 -108.02 -82.81
CA GLU A 188 22.68 -109.39 -83.24
C GLU A 188 22.25 -109.42 -84.71
N GLY A 189 21.47 -108.43 -85.13
CA GLY A 189 21.09 -108.22 -86.53
C GLY A 189 22.30 -107.99 -87.44
N ILE A 190 23.31 -107.25 -86.99
CA ILE A 190 24.54 -106.98 -87.77
C ILE A 190 25.32 -108.28 -87.96
N ASN A 191 25.46 -109.08 -86.91
CA ASN A 191 26.13 -110.38 -87.00
C ASN A 191 25.40 -111.31 -87.97
N THR A 192 24.07 -111.36 -87.90
CA THR A 192 23.23 -112.12 -88.83
C THR A 192 23.39 -111.62 -90.26
N PHE A 193 23.39 -110.30 -90.46
CA PHE A 193 23.58 -109.66 -91.75
C PHE A 193 24.96 -110.02 -92.35
N LYS A 194 26.04 -109.92 -91.56
CA LYS A 194 27.40 -110.31 -91.99
C LYS A 194 27.51 -111.79 -92.34
N GLN A 195 26.87 -112.69 -91.57
CA GLN A 195 26.82 -114.12 -91.91
C GLN A 195 26.08 -114.37 -93.22
N GLN A 196 24.96 -113.68 -93.45
CA GLN A 196 24.23 -113.76 -94.72
C GLN A 196 25.05 -113.24 -95.90
N VAL A 197 25.81 -112.14 -95.73
CA VAL A 197 26.75 -111.64 -96.74
C VAL A 197 27.85 -112.67 -97.03
N ALA A 198 28.40 -113.32 -96.00
CA ALA A 198 29.43 -114.34 -96.16
C ALA A 198 28.91 -115.58 -96.92
N ALA A 199 27.71 -116.06 -96.57
CA ALA A 199 27.08 -117.23 -97.17
C ALA A 199 26.51 -116.98 -98.58
N ALA A 200 26.12 -115.75 -98.91
CA ALA A 200 25.57 -115.42 -100.21
C ALA A 200 26.61 -115.61 -101.34
N GLN A 201 26.19 -116.14 -102.49
CA GLN A 201 27.03 -116.25 -103.71
C GLN A 201 27.19 -114.87 -104.37
N LEU A 202 27.86 -113.95 -103.69
CA LEU A 202 28.14 -112.59 -104.17
C LEU A 202 29.61 -112.46 -104.63
N PRO A 203 29.91 -111.58 -105.61
CA PRO A 203 31.28 -111.28 -106.01
C PRO A 203 32.16 -110.86 -104.82
N SER A 204 33.43 -111.28 -104.83
CA SER A 204 34.39 -110.96 -103.77
C SER A 204 34.54 -109.46 -103.55
N ASP A 205 34.52 -108.66 -104.62
CA ASP A 205 34.64 -107.20 -104.56
C ASP A 205 33.43 -106.55 -103.89
N TYR A 206 32.23 -107.08 -104.14
CA TYR A 206 30.99 -106.60 -103.51
C TYR A 206 30.97 -106.92 -102.01
N LYS A 207 31.40 -108.12 -101.62
CA LYS A 207 31.58 -108.49 -100.20
C LYS A 207 32.64 -107.61 -99.52
N ALA A 208 33.70 -107.22 -100.23
CA ALA A 208 34.74 -106.33 -99.73
C ALA A 208 34.27 -104.87 -99.56
N GLN A 209 33.26 -104.43 -100.31
CA GLN A 209 32.68 -103.08 -100.19
C GLN A 209 31.60 -102.99 -99.10
N ILE A 210 30.75 -104.00 -98.95
CA ILE A 210 29.62 -103.94 -98.01
C ILE A 210 30.05 -104.06 -96.54
N ASN A 211 31.09 -104.82 -96.25
CA ASN A 211 31.56 -105.04 -94.87
C ASN A 211 32.08 -103.74 -94.21
N PRO A 212 32.93 -102.92 -94.86
CA PRO A 212 33.30 -101.62 -94.31
C PRO A 212 32.12 -100.68 -94.08
N LEU A 213 31.15 -100.64 -95.00
CA LEU A 213 29.97 -99.75 -94.87
C LEU A 213 29.06 -100.19 -93.73
N ILE A 214 28.85 -101.50 -93.54
CA ILE A 214 28.06 -101.99 -92.41
C ILE A 214 28.79 -101.79 -91.08
N ASP A 215 30.14 -101.84 -91.08
CA ASP A 215 30.96 -101.50 -89.91
C ASP A 215 30.86 -100.03 -89.54
N ILE A 216 30.91 -99.13 -90.54
CA ILE A 216 30.68 -97.69 -90.35
C ILE A 216 29.28 -97.45 -89.81
N TYR A 217 28.24 -98.07 -90.40
CA TYR A 217 26.87 -97.94 -89.91
C TYR A 217 26.72 -98.42 -88.46
N GLN A 218 27.34 -99.55 -88.13
CA GLN A 218 27.36 -100.06 -86.76
C GLN A 218 28.06 -99.09 -85.80
N SER A 219 29.21 -98.55 -86.20
CA SER A 219 29.97 -97.59 -85.41
C SER A 219 29.18 -96.30 -85.19
N GLU A 220 28.61 -95.70 -86.24
CA GLU A 220 27.82 -94.46 -86.15
C GLU A 220 26.58 -94.66 -85.28
N PHE A 221 25.91 -95.82 -85.35
CA PHE A 221 24.78 -96.12 -84.47
C PHE A 221 25.23 -96.28 -83.01
N GLN A 222 26.36 -96.97 -82.77
CA GLN A 222 26.93 -97.08 -81.43
C GLN A 222 27.32 -95.71 -80.86
N THR A 223 27.93 -94.84 -81.67
CA THR A 223 28.26 -93.47 -81.26
C THR A 223 27.02 -92.65 -80.94
N LEU A 224 25.95 -92.74 -81.76
CA LEU A 224 24.66 -92.11 -81.47
C LEU A 224 24.07 -92.62 -80.15
N VAL A 225 24.05 -93.95 -79.94
CA VAL A 225 23.54 -94.55 -78.69
C VAL A 225 24.36 -94.11 -77.49
N GLN A 226 25.70 -94.02 -77.61
CA GLN A 226 26.57 -93.51 -76.55
C GLN A 226 26.29 -92.03 -76.24
N ALA A 227 26.16 -91.18 -77.26
CA ALA A 227 25.83 -89.78 -77.09
C ALA A 227 24.45 -89.59 -76.45
N GLN A 228 23.46 -90.37 -76.87
CA GLN A 228 22.12 -90.37 -76.29
C GLN A 228 22.10 -90.90 -74.86
N THR A 229 22.96 -91.88 -74.53
CA THR A 229 23.13 -92.36 -73.15
C THR A 229 23.79 -91.30 -72.26
N LYS A 230 24.77 -90.54 -72.80
CA LYS A 230 25.38 -89.40 -72.10
C LYS A 230 24.39 -88.26 -71.90
N LEU A 231 23.56 -87.96 -72.89
CA LEU A 231 22.48 -86.97 -72.75
C LEU A 231 21.46 -87.45 -71.70
N GLY A 232 21.08 -88.72 -71.75
CA GLY A 232 20.04 -89.32 -70.92
C GLY A 232 19.03 -90.04 -71.80
N LEU A 233 18.75 -91.31 -71.48
CA LEU A 233 17.73 -92.10 -72.20
C LEU A 233 16.32 -91.80 -71.67
N ASP A 234 16.25 -91.27 -70.46
CA ASP A 234 15.06 -90.77 -69.78
C ASP A 234 15.42 -89.49 -68.99
N LEU A 235 14.44 -88.91 -68.29
CA LEU A 235 14.62 -87.72 -67.46
C LEU A 235 15.36 -87.98 -66.14
N GLU A 236 15.88 -89.19 -65.91
CA GLU A 236 16.57 -89.59 -64.67
C GLU A 236 18.01 -90.05 -64.90
N SER A 237 18.44 -90.17 -66.16
CA SER A 237 19.75 -90.66 -66.56
C SER A 237 20.54 -89.60 -67.34
N GLY A 238 21.87 -89.78 -67.40
CA GLY A 238 22.77 -88.91 -68.14
C GLY A 238 22.75 -87.45 -67.66
N ALA A 239 23.06 -86.53 -68.57
CA ALA A 239 23.07 -85.09 -68.32
C ALA A 239 21.67 -84.55 -67.97
N LEU A 240 20.60 -85.12 -68.53
CA LEU A 240 19.21 -84.75 -68.20
C LEU A 240 18.86 -85.06 -66.74
N GLY A 241 19.29 -86.21 -66.22
CA GLY A 241 19.12 -86.56 -64.81
C GLY A 241 19.89 -85.64 -63.85
N VAL A 242 21.15 -85.30 -64.19
CA VAL A 242 21.96 -84.36 -63.39
C VAL A 242 21.33 -82.97 -63.38
N MET A 243 20.91 -82.47 -64.55
CA MET A 243 20.24 -81.18 -64.66
C MET A 243 18.93 -81.16 -63.86
N ARG A 244 18.12 -82.23 -63.93
CA ARG A 244 16.88 -82.35 -63.15
C ARG A 244 17.15 -82.29 -61.65
N ASP A 245 18.18 -82.96 -61.15
CA ASP A 245 18.56 -82.91 -59.73
C ASP A 245 18.98 -81.49 -59.30
N SER A 246 19.70 -80.75 -60.15
CA SER A 246 20.01 -79.33 -59.92
C SER A 246 18.74 -78.44 -59.87
N VAL A 247 17.77 -78.69 -60.76
CA VAL A 247 16.45 -78.01 -60.74
C VAL A 247 15.68 -78.34 -59.46
N ASP A 248 15.50 -79.61 -59.12
CA ASP A 248 14.70 -80.03 -57.96
C ASP A 248 15.32 -79.50 -56.65
N LYS A 249 16.66 -79.48 -56.55
CA LYS A 249 17.37 -78.86 -55.42
C LYS A 249 17.20 -77.34 -55.37
N SER A 250 17.28 -76.65 -56.50
CA SER A 250 17.09 -75.19 -56.54
C SER A 250 15.66 -74.77 -56.21
N ASP A 251 14.65 -75.50 -56.71
CA ASP A 251 13.21 -75.28 -56.41
C ASP A 251 12.90 -75.48 -54.91
N ALA A 252 13.49 -76.50 -54.30
CA ALA A 252 13.34 -76.74 -52.86
C ALA A 252 13.94 -75.62 -52.02
N ILE A 253 15.11 -75.09 -52.43
CA ILE A 253 15.76 -74.00 -51.70
C ILE A 253 15.07 -72.65 -51.92
N VAL A 254 14.60 -72.33 -53.13
CA VAL A 254 13.92 -71.04 -53.38
C VAL A 254 12.62 -70.93 -52.58
N SER A 255 11.86 -72.02 -52.49
CA SER A 255 10.65 -72.10 -51.66
C SER A 255 10.98 -71.91 -50.17
N LYS A 256 12.12 -72.44 -49.73
CA LYS A 256 12.61 -72.28 -48.35
C LYS A 256 13.09 -70.85 -48.08
N ILE A 257 13.80 -70.21 -49.02
CA ILE A 257 14.23 -68.80 -48.90
C ILE A 257 13.02 -67.90 -48.71
N VAL A 258 11.97 -68.05 -49.53
CA VAL A 258 10.75 -67.22 -49.41
C VAL A 258 10.11 -67.38 -48.03
N LYS A 259 9.96 -68.63 -47.56
CA LYS A 259 9.35 -68.92 -46.26
C LYS A 259 10.19 -68.41 -45.08
N ASP A 260 11.49 -68.68 -45.07
CA ASP A 260 12.39 -68.30 -43.99
C ASP A 260 12.59 -66.78 -43.94
N THR A 261 12.70 -66.12 -45.11
CA THR A 261 12.79 -64.65 -45.21
C THR A 261 11.54 -63.99 -44.66
N LYS A 262 10.35 -64.50 -45.01
CA LYS A 262 9.09 -63.96 -44.49
C LYS A 262 8.99 -64.09 -42.97
N LEU A 263 9.35 -65.23 -42.42
CA LEU A 263 9.30 -65.48 -40.96
C LEU A 263 10.31 -64.62 -40.19
N GLN A 264 11.54 -64.46 -40.71
CA GLN A 264 12.56 -63.60 -40.09
C GLN A 264 12.20 -62.11 -40.20
N VAL A 265 11.55 -61.69 -41.27
CA VAL A 265 11.02 -60.33 -41.42
C VAL A 265 9.88 -60.08 -40.43
N GLU A 266 8.92 -60.98 -40.31
CA GLU A 266 7.82 -60.85 -39.32
C GLU A 266 8.38 -60.70 -37.90
N GLN A 267 9.36 -61.52 -37.51
CA GLN A 267 10.03 -61.40 -36.21
C GLN A 267 10.78 -60.06 -36.03
N SER A 268 11.45 -59.58 -37.08
CA SER A 268 12.18 -58.31 -37.04
C SER A 268 11.25 -57.10 -36.94
N VAL A 269 10.08 -57.15 -37.58
CA VAL A 269 9.03 -56.13 -37.46
C VAL A 269 8.46 -56.10 -36.04
N GLU A 270 8.15 -57.27 -35.45
CA GLU A 270 7.64 -57.34 -34.08
C GLU A 270 8.64 -56.78 -33.05
N GLN A 271 9.94 -57.06 -33.21
CA GLN A 271 10.98 -56.52 -32.33
C GLN A 271 11.11 -54.99 -32.47
N ALA A 272 11.08 -54.46 -33.68
CA ALA A 272 11.13 -53.02 -33.92
C ALA A 272 9.90 -52.30 -33.32
N GLN A 273 8.71 -52.89 -33.47
CA GLN A 273 7.47 -52.38 -32.88
C GLN A 273 7.50 -52.43 -31.34
N PHE A 274 7.98 -53.52 -30.75
CA PHE A 274 8.10 -53.64 -29.30
C PHE A 274 9.05 -52.58 -28.73
N LEU A 275 10.22 -52.38 -29.35
CA LEU A 275 11.16 -51.34 -28.94
C LEU A 275 10.54 -49.93 -29.04
N ALA A 276 9.82 -49.65 -30.13
CA ALA A 276 9.14 -48.38 -30.32
C ALA A 276 8.07 -48.10 -29.24
N ILE A 277 7.25 -49.11 -28.92
CA ILE A 277 6.24 -49.04 -27.85
C ILE A 277 6.91 -48.85 -26.48
N LEU A 278 7.99 -49.59 -26.19
CA LEU A 278 8.73 -49.48 -24.93
C LEU A 278 9.28 -48.06 -24.72
N VAL A 279 9.92 -47.49 -25.75
CA VAL A 279 10.44 -46.11 -25.69
C VAL A 279 9.29 -45.10 -25.52
N PHE A 280 8.15 -45.31 -26.19
CA PHE A 280 6.96 -44.48 -26.03
C PHE A 280 6.41 -44.49 -24.60
N VAL A 281 6.27 -45.68 -24.00
CA VAL A 281 5.78 -45.83 -22.62
C VAL A 281 6.75 -45.17 -21.63
N ILE A 282 8.07 -45.39 -21.77
CA ILE A 282 9.08 -44.79 -20.89
C ILE A 282 9.04 -43.26 -21.00
N ALA A 283 9.02 -42.71 -22.23
CA ALA A 283 8.92 -41.27 -22.44
C ALA A 283 7.64 -40.69 -21.83
N GLY A 284 6.49 -41.38 -21.99
CA GLY A 284 5.21 -41.00 -21.40
C GLY A 284 5.23 -40.97 -19.87
N VAL A 285 5.79 -42.01 -19.23
CA VAL A 285 5.91 -42.08 -17.76
C VAL A 285 6.79 -40.96 -17.22
N ILE A 286 7.91 -40.64 -17.88
CA ILE A 286 8.80 -39.55 -17.47
C ILE A 286 8.06 -38.20 -17.54
N VAL A 287 7.33 -37.94 -18.64
CA VAL A 287 6.54 -36.72 -18.80
C VAL A 287 5.44 -36.62 -17.73
N LEU A 288 4.69 -37.70 -17.49
CA LEU A 288 3.63 -37.73 -16.47
C LEU A 288 4.17 -37.50 -15.05
N ALA A 289 5.26 -38.16 -14.68
CA ALA A 289 5.89 -37.97 -13.38
C ALA A 289 6.34 -36.52 -13.19
N LEU A 290 6.97 -35.94 -14.21
CA LEU A 290 7.46 -34.56 -14.19
C LEU A 290 6.32 -33.52 -14.11
N VAL A 291 5.19 -33.77 -14.79
CA VAL A 291 3.97 -32.96 -14.67
C VAL A 291 3.38 -33.05 -13.25
N TYR A 292 3.28 -34.26 -12.70
CA TYR A 292 2.76 -34.48 -11.34
C TYR A 292 3.61 -33.76 -10.29
N PHE A 293 4.94 -33.91 -10.33
CA PHE A 293 5.84 -33.24 -9.39
C PHE A 293 5.79 -31.71 -9.51
N THR A 294 5.76 -31.16 -10.72
CA THR A 294 5.64 -29.70 -10.92
C THR A 294 4.29 -29.18 -10.43
N SER A 295 3.18 -29.89 -10.71
CA SER A 295 1.85 -29.50 -10.19
C SER A 295 1.80 -29.51 -8.67
N HIS A 296 2.24 -30.60 -8.04
CA HIS A 296 2.23 -30.71 -6.58
C HIS A 296 3.09 -29.63 -5.91
N SER A 297 4.25 -29.30 -6.49
CA SER A 297 5.15 -28.25 -5.98
C SER A 297 4.60 -26.82 -6.14
N ILE A 298 3.55 -26.59 -6.94
CA ILE A 298 2.94 -25.27 -7.15
C ILE A 298 1.61 -25.16 -6.39
N ILE A 299 0.76 -26.18 -6.48
CA ILE A 299 -0.60 -26.15 -5.92
C ILE A 299 -0.58 -26.15 -4.39
N VAL A 300 0.24 -26.99 -3.76
CA VAL A 300 0.25 -27.12 -2.29
C VAL A 300 0.65 -25.80 -1.57
N PRO A 301 1.72 -25.07 -1.99
CA PRO A 301 2.02 -23.76 -1.41
C PRO A 301 0.90 -22.72 -1.63
N ILE A 302 0.27 -22.71 -2.81
CA ILE A 302 -0.85 -21.80 -3.11
C ILE A 302 -2.04 -22.08 -2.20
N GLU A 303 -2.38 -23.35 -2.01
CA GLU A 303 -3.50 -23.76 -1.16
C GLU A 303 -3.23 -23.40 0.31
N ARG A 304 -1.99 -23.52 0.78
CA ARG A 304 -1.59 -23.06 2.12
C ARG A 304 -1.76 -21.54 2.29
N VAL A 305 -1.24 -20.75 1.34
CA VAL A 305 -1.41 -19.28 1.34
C VAL A 305 -2.90 -18.92 1.37
N TYR A 306 -3.71 -19.57 0.52
CA TYR A 306 -5.16 -19.36 0.48
C TYR A 306 -5.84 -19.67 1.82
N HIS A 307 -5.54 -20.82 2.43
CA HIS A 307 -6.13 -21.20 3.72
C HIS A 307 -5.74 -20.23 4.83
N THR A 308 -4.46 -19.87 4.94
CA THR A 308 -4.01 -18.92 5.96
C THR A 308 -4.64 -17.55 5.77
N ILE A 309 -4.72 -17.02 4.54
CA ILE A 309 -5.42 -15.75 4.27
C ILE A 309 -6.90 -15.85 4.64
N ASN A 310 -7.57 -16.96 4.31
CA ASN A 310 -8.97 -17.15 4.65
C ASN A 310 -9.20 -17.26 6.17
N ASP A 311 -8.27 -17.86 6.92
CA ASP A 311 -8.31 -17.94 8.38
C ASP A 311 -8.08 -16.58 9.03
N ILE A 312 -7.10 -15.80 8.55
CA ILE A 312 -6.87 -14.41 8.96
C ILE A 312 -8.15 -13.60 8.75
N ARG A 313 -8.77 -13.70 7.56
CA ARG A 313 -9.99 -12.95 7.22
C ARG A 313 -11.21 -13.37 8.04
N ARG A 314 -11.39 -14.66 8.33
CA ARG A 314 -12.55 -15.16 9.09
C ARG A 314 -12.46 -14.84 10.57
N ASN A 315 -11.27 -14.92 11.14
CA ASN A 315 -11.04 -14.75 12.57
C ASN A 315 -10.54 -13.35 12.94
N ASN A 316 -10.27 -12.49 11.95
CA ASN A 316 -9.57 -11.21 12.11
C ASN A 316 -8.27 -11.33 12.91
N ASP A 317 -7.58 -12.48 12.77
CA ASP A 317 -6.37 -12.79 13.53
C ASP A 317 -5.14 -12.43 12.71
N LEU A 318 -4.63 -11.23 12.91
CA LEU A 318 -3.43 -10.69 12.27
C LEU A 318 -2.13 -11.20 12.93
N SER A 319 -2.23 -11.98 14.01
CA SER A 319 -1.05 -12.60 14.65
C SER A 319 -0.51 -13.81 13.88
N VAL A 320 -1.31 -14.36 12.95
CA VAL A 320 -0.95 -15.52 12.14
C VAL A 320 -0.09 -15.08 10.95
N MET A 321 1.05 -15.74 10.77
CA MET A 321 1.93 -15.54 9.61
C MET A 321 1.90 -16.75 8.69
N ILE A 322 2.02 -16.49 7.39
CA ILE A 322 2.16 -17.55 6.39
C ILE A 322 3.60 -18.07 6.43
N GLU A 323 3.75 -19.38 6.53
CA GLU A 323 5.05 -20.05 6.56
C GLU A 323 5.85 -19.83 5.27
N GLN A 324 7.05 -19.28 5.38
CA GLN A 324 7.93 -19.00 4.25
C GLN A 324 8.73 -20.24 3.86
N THR A 325 8.28 -20.95 2.82
CA THR A 325 8.99 -22.12 2.28
C THR A 325 9.31 -21.91 0.79
N GLY A 326 10.54 -22.22 0.38
CA GLY A 326 10.98 -22.12 -1.02
C GLY A 326 11.73 -20.82 -1.37
N LYS A 327 11.93 -20.60 -2.67
CA LYS A 327 12.57 -19.40 -3.26
C LYS A 327 11.89 -18.99 -4.57
N ASP A 328 10.61 -19.31 -4.71
CA ASP A 328 9.83 -19.01 -5.92
C ASP A 328 8.92 -17.79 -5.72
N GLU A 329 8.17 -17.46 -6.77
CA GLU A 329 7.28 -16.30 -6.79
C GLU A 329 6.21 -16.35 -5.70
N ILE A 330 5.79 -17.53 -5.24
CA ILE A 330 4.83 -17.68 -4.13
C ILE A 330 5.50 -17.34 -2.81
N THR A 331 6.77 -17.73 -2.61
CA THR A 331 7.54 -17.33 -1.42
C THR A 331 7.70 -15.81 -1.36
N THR A 332 8.03 -15.16 -2.48
CA THR A 332 8.13 -13.68 -2.53
C THR A 332 6.79 -13.03 -2.18
N MET A 333 5.68 -13.49 -2.77
CA MET A 333 4.34 -12.99 -2.44
C MET A 333 3.99 -13.19 -0.95
N THR A 334 4.44 -14.30 -0.35
CA THR A 334 4.26 -14.61 1.07
C THR A 334 5.03 -13.64 1.97
N VAL A 335 6.27 -13.28 1.60
CA VAL A 335 7.08 -12.29 2.32
C VAL A 335 6.40 -10.92 2.29
N ASP A 336 6.00 -10.46 1.12
CA ASP A 336 5.34 -9.16 0.96
C ASP A 336 3.99 -9.12 1.71
N PHE A 337 3.22 -10.21 1.66
CA PHE A 337 1.96 -10.32 2.41
C PHE A 337 2.19 -10.29 3.93
N ASN A 338 3.15 -11.05 4.45
CA ASN A 338 3.49 -11.03 5.88
C ASN A 338 3.96 -9.63 6.33
N SER A 339 4.73 -8.92 5.50
CA SER A 339 5.14 -7.54 5.78
C SER A 339 3.93 -6.61 5.88
N LEU A 340 3.00 -6.70 4.92
CA LEU A 340 1.77 -5.91 4.92
C LEU A 340 0.91 -6.19 6.17
N ILE A 341 0.80 -7.45 6.60
CA ILE A 341 0.11 -7.79 7.86
C ILE A 341 0.84 -7.21 9.07
N GLY A 342 2.18 -7.22 9.08
CA GLY A 342 3.00 -6.56 10.09
C GLY A 342 2.74 -5.05 10.18
N ASP A 343 2.65 -4.37 9.03
CA ASP A 343 2.34 -2.94 8.96
C ASP A 343 0.92 -2.65 9.47
N PHE A 344 -0.07 -3.48 9.13
CA PHE A 344 -1.42 -3.39 9.68
C PHE A 344 -1.46 -3.57 11.20
N LYS A 345 -0.67 -4.51 11.73
CA LYS A 345 -0.55 -4.73 13.18
C LYS A 345 0.03 -3.50 13.88
N ASN A 346 1.09 -2.91 13.32
CA ASN A 346 1.67 -1.68 13.86
C ASN A 346 0.68 -0.51 13.82
N LEU A 347 -0.04 -0.33 12.71
CA LEU A 347 -1.08 0.68 12.57
C LEU A 347 -2.18 0.52 13.64
N ILE A 348 -2.66 -0.70 13.87
CA ILE A 348 -3.66 -0.98 14.90
C ILE A 348 -3.13 -0.64 16.31
N ASN A 349 -1.87 -0.98 16.61
CA ASN A 349 -1.25 -0.62 17.88
C ASN A 349 -1.09 0.90 18.05
N GLU A 350 -0.70 1.61 17.00
CA GLU A 350 -0.62 3.08 17.01
C GLU A 350 -1.99 3.72 17.23
N VAL A 351 -3.04 3.22 16.58
CA VAL A 351 -4.40 3.73 16.80
C VAL A 351 -4.90 3.42 18.21
N ASN A 352 -4.65 2.23 18.75
CA ASN A 352 -4.96 1.92 20.15
C ASN A 352 -4.23 2.86 21.13
N GLY A 353 -2.96 3.16 20.87
CA GLY A 353 -2.20 4.15 21.63
C GLY A 353 -2.83 5.55 21.55
N ALA A 354 -3.18 6.00 20.35
CA ALA A 354 -3.84 7.29 20.12
C ALA A 354 -5.22 7.39 20.79
N LEU A 355 -6.02 6.32 20.76
CA LEU A 355 -7.32 6.24 21.44
C LEU A 355 -7.18 6.32 22.95
N ASN A 356 -6.17 5.67 23.54
CA ASN A 356 -5.89 5.79 24.97
C ASN A 356 -5.52 7.23 25.35
N THR A 357 -4.67 7.89 24.55
CA THR A 357 -4.35 9.31 24.76
C THR A 357 -5.59 10.20 24.61
N LEU A 358 -6.47 9.92 23.65
CA LEU A 358 -7.71 10.65 23.44
C LEU A 358 -8.68 10.49 24.63
N ASN A 359 -8.79 9.28 25.20
CA ASN A 359 -9.58 9.04 26.41
C ASN A 359 -9.04 9.81 27.62
N VAL A 360 -7.71 9.83 27.82
CA VAL A 360 -7.11 10.64 28.90
C VAL A 360 -7.34 12.13 28.67
N ALA A 361 -7.23 12.60 27.43
CA ALA A 361 -7.44 14.01 27.08
C ALA A 361 -8.91 14.44 27.28
N THR A 362 -9.88 13.60 26.92
CA THR A 362 -11.32 13.89 27.11
C THR A 362 -11.71 13.87 28.58
N GLU A 363 -11.17 12.95 29.39
CA GLU A 363 -11.36 12.94 30.84
C GLU A 363 -10.78 14.22 31.48
N HIS A 364 -9.57 14.61 31.09
CA HIS A 364 -8.95 15.85 31.57
C HIS A 364 -9.76 17.09 31.14
N LEU A 365 -10.29 17.10 29.91
CA LEU A 365 -11.16 18.17 29.42
C LEU A 365 -12.45 18.24 30.22
N SER A 366 -13.07 17.10 30.54
CA SER A 366 -14.28 17.03 31.37
C SER A 366 -14.03 17.61 32.77
N GLN A 367 -12.95 17.19 33.43
CA GLN A 367 -12.55 17.72 34.74
C GLN A 367 -12.25 19.23 34.69
N SER A 368 -11.50 19.68 33.69
CA SER A 368 -11.19 21.11 33.50
C SER A 368 -12.47 21.92 33.28
N THR A 369 -13.40 21.39 32.51
CA THR A 369 -14.68 22.05 32.21
C THR A 369 -15.56 22.16 33.45
N ALA A 370 -15.63 21.11 34.26
CA ALA A 370 -16.33 21.13 35.55
C ALA A 370 -15.72 22.16 36.51
N ALA A 371 -14.38 22.22 36.59
CA ALA A 371 -13.67 23.21 37.39
C ALA A 371 -13.94 24.65 36.90
N THR A 372 -13.93 24.89 35.58
CA THR A 372 -14.28 26.18 35.00
C THR A 372 -15.73 26.58 35.33
N SER A 373 -16.69 25.66 35.17
CA SER A 373 -18.09 25.96 35.51
C SER A 373 -18.27 26.32 36.98
N SER A 374 -17.61 25.61 37.89
CA SER A 374 -17.64 25.91 39.32
C SER A 374 -17.00 27.28 39.62
N GLY A 375 -15.84 27.56 39.01
CA GLY A 375 -15.15 28.85 39.18
C GLY A 375 -15.95 30.03 38.64
N MET A 376 -16.70 29.85 37.55
CA MET A 376 -17.58 30.89 37.01
C MET A 376 -18.80 31.14 37.91
N GLN A 377 -19.34 30.12 38.57
CA GLN A 377 -20.39 30.30 39.58
C GLN A 377 -19.89 31.13 40.77
N GLU A 378 -18.68 30.86 41.26
CA GLU A 378 -18.05 31.64 42.32
C GLU A 378 -17.79 33.09 41.86
N GLN A 379 -17.31 33.27 40.63
CA GLN A 379 -17.06 34.61 40.07
C GLN A 379 -18.35 35.42 39.85
N LEU A 380 -19.46 34.78 39.48
CA LEU A 380 -20.77 35.43 39.44
C LEU A 380 -21.22 35.90 40.82
N HIS A 381 -21.00 35.07 41.86
CA HIS A 381 -21.32 35.43 43.23
C HIS A 381 -20.50 36.63 43.73
N GLU A 382 -19.18 36.62 43.49
CA GLU A 382 -18.30 37.74 43.82
C GLU A 382 -18.70 39.01 43.04
N ALA A 383 -19.07 38.89 41.76
CA ALA A 383 -19.56 40.03 40.99
C ALA A 383 -20.84 40.64 41.59
N ASP A 384 -21.80 39.82 42.02
CA ASP A 384 -23.02 40.30 42.69
C ASP A 384 -22.71 41.01 44.02
N MET A 385 -21.73 40.51 44.79
CA MET A 385 -21.28 41.18 46.02
C MET A 385 -20.65 42.54 45.72
N VAL A 386 -19.78 42.63 44.71
CA VAL A 386 -19.16 43.92 44.32
C VAL A 386 -20.21 44.88 43.76
N ALA A 387 -21.19 44.42 42.99
CA ALA A 387 -22.31 45.25 42.51
C ALA A 387 -23.11 45.84 43.69
N THR A 388 -23.38 45.02 44.70
CA THR A 388 -24.06 45.44 45.93
C THR A 388 -23.23 46.50 46.66
N ALA A 389 -21.94 46.25 46.87
CA ALA A 389 -21.03 47.20 47.51
C ALA A 389 -20.90 48.52 46.72
N ALA A 390 -20.88 48.47 45.39
CA ALA A 390 -20.86 49.65 44.53
C ALA A 390 -22.16 50.47 44.66
N THR A 391 -23.31 49.79 44.79
CA THR A 391 -24.61 50.44 45.01
C THR A 391 -24.67 51.13 46.38
N GLU A 392 -24.20 50.46 47.44
CA GLU A 392 -24.08 51.06 48.77
C GLU A 392 -23.08 52.24 48.79
N MET A 393 -21.98 52.13 48.04
CA MET A 393 -21.02 53.21 47.84
C MET A 393 -21.67 54.41 47.15
N GLN A 394 -22.49 54.19 46.13
CA GLN A 394 -23.21 55.27 45.45
C GLN A 394 -24.17 56.00 46.39
N ALA A 395 -24.88 55.25 47.26
CA ALA A 395 -25.76 55.83 48.26
C ALA A 395 -25.00 56.67 49.31
N THR A 396 -23.86 56.15 49.79
CA THR A 396 -23.02 56.90 50.75
C THR A 396 -22.38 58.14 50.14
N ILE A 397 -21.95 58.09 48.87
CA ILE A 397 -21.48 59.28 48.13
C ILE A 397 -22.58 60.35 48.06
N GLN A 398 -23.83 59.96 47.78
CA GLN A 398 -24.97 60.87 47.76
C GLN A 398 -25.20 61.53 49.12
N ASP A 399 -25.12 60.76 50.22
CA ASP A 399 -25.28 61.27 51.58
C ASP A 399 -24.14 62.24 51.96
N ILE A 400 -22.89 61.94 51.60
CA ILE A 400 -21.75 62.82 51.84
C ILE A 400 -21.92 64.11 51.02
N SER A 401 -22.43 64.04 49.79
CA SER A 401 -22.72 65.21 48.95
C SER A 401 -23.73 66.15 49.63
N GLN A 402 -24.87 65.61 50.09
CA GLN A 402 -25.88 66.39 50.80
C GLN A 402 -25.35 67.01 52.10
N ASN A 403 -24.56 66.24 52.86
CA ASN A 403 -23.94 66.75 54.10
C ASN A 403 -22.91 67.85 53.84
N THR A 404 -22.13 67.74 52.77
CA THR A 404 -21.14 68.74 52.36
C THR A 404 -21.82 70.04 51.92
N GLU A 405 -22.89 69.94 51.13
CA GLU A 405 -23.69 71.11 50.72
C GLU A 405 -24.34 71.79 51.92
N ALA A 406 -24.90 71.01 52.85
CA ALA A 406 -25.48 71.53 54.09
C ALA A 406 -24.42 72.22 54.97
N ALA A 407 -23.22 71.65 55.07
CA ALA A 407 -22.10 72.24 55.80
C ALA A 407 -21.63 73.56 55.17
N ALA A 408 -21.47 73.60 53.84
CA ALA A 408 -21.09 74.82 53.11
C ALA A 408 -22.12 75.95 53.32
N LYS A 409 -23.42 75.63 53.21
CA LYS A 409 -24.50 76.60 53.45
C LYS A 409 -24.54 77.10 54.89
N LYS A 410 -24.24 76.23 55.86
CA LYS A 410 -24.17 76.61 57.28
C LYS A 410 -22.95 77.48 57.57
N ALA A 411 -21.81 77.18 56.95
CA ALA A 411 -20.60 78.00 57.00
C ALA A 411 -20.87 79.39 56.42
N GLU A 412 -21.48 79.49 55.23
CA GLU A 412 -21.86 80.77 54.62
C GLU A 412 -22.76 81.60 55.55
N SER A 413 -23.81 81.00 56.11
CA SER A 413 -24.70 81.68 57.07
C SER A 413 -23.97 82.14 58.35
N THR A 414 -22.97 81.37 58.81
CA THR A 414 -22.15 81.71 59.98
C THR A 414 -21.20 82.87 59.66
N ASN A 415 -20.60 82.88 58.46
CA ASN A 415 -19.77 83.98 57.97
C ASN A 415 -20.55 85.31 57.95
N LEU A 416 -21.76 85.29 57.37
CA LEU A 416 -22.64 86.46 57.34
C LEU A 416 -22.98 86.96 58.75
N SER A 417 -23.30 86.05 59.67
CA SER A 417 -23.61 86.39 61.06
C SER A 417 -22.41 86.97 61.81
N ALA A 418 -21.20 86.43 61.58
CA ALA A 418 -19.96 86.94 62.17
C ALA A 418 -19.59 88.32 61.60
N GLN A 419 -19.75 88.54 60.29
CA GLN A 419 -19.57 89.84 59.66
C GLN A 419 -20.55 90.89 60.21
N GLN A 420 -21.83 90.54 60.33
CA GLN A 420 -22.82 91.41 60.95
C GLN A 420 -22.48 91.71 62.41
N GLY A 421 -22.13 90.69 63.19
CA GLY A 421 -21.69 90.85 64.58
C GLY A 421 -20.49 91.78 64.71
N ARG A 422 -19.51 91.68 63.80
CA ARG A 422 -18.35 92.57 63.77
C ARG A 422 -18.75 94.02 63.51
N SER A 423 -19.67 94.26 62.57
CA SER A 423 -20.22 95.60 62.31
C SER A 423 -20.94 96.20 63.53
N GLU A 424 -21.70 95.40 64.27
CA GLU A 424 -22.39 95.83 65.49
C GLU A 424 -21.41 96.17 66.62
N VAL A 425 -20.35 95.38 66.75
CA VAL A 425 -19.25 95.65 67.70
C VAL A 425 -18.53 96.95 67.34
N ASP A 426 -18.20 97.18 66.07
CA ASP A 426 -17.59 98.44 65.60
C ASP A 426 -18.49 99.65 65.89
N SER A 427 -19.81 99.50 65.71
CA SER A 427 -20.79 100.52 66.08
C SER A 427 -20.79 100.79 67.59
N THR A 428 -20.77 99.73 68.38
CA THR A 428 -20.71 99.80 69.85
C THR A 428 -19.47 100.54 70.34
N VAL A 429 -18.29 100.27 69.75
CA VAL A 429 -17.05 100.99 70.07
C VAL A 429 -17.19 102.49 69.77
N LYS A 430 -17.80 102.87 68.64
CA LYS A 430 -18.06 104.29 68.30
C LYS A 430 -18.98 104.96 69.31
N HIS A 431 -20.05 104.28 69.72
CA HIS A 431 -20.99 104.80 70.73
C HIS A 431 -20.35 104.98 72.10
N ILE A 432 -19.53 104.01 72.53
CA ILE A 432 -18.80 104.10 73.80
C ILE A 432 -17.81 105.28 73.78
N ARG A 433 -17.05 105.47 72.69
CA ARG A 433 -16.13 106.61 72.56
C ARG A 433 -16.87 107.94 72.61
N ALA A 434 -17.98 108.06 71.89
CA ALA A 434 -18.81 109.27 71.92
C ALA A 434 -19.39 109.56 73.33
N LEU A 435 -19.73 108.51 74.09
CA LEU A 435 -20.15 108.62 75.48
C LEU A 435 -19.00 109.09 76.39
N SER A 436 -17.80 108.52 76.25
CA SER A 436 -16.60 108.95 76.98
C SER A 436 -16.26 110.42 76.71
N ASP A 437 -16.38 110.89 75.47
CA ASP A 437 -16.19 112.29 75.10
C ASP A 437 -17.25 113.20 75.73
N SER A 438 -18.52 112.77 75.71
CA SER A 438 -19.64 113.50 76.33
C SER A 438 -19.48 113.62 77.86
N LEU A 439 -19.03 112.54 78.52
CA LEU A 439 -18.68 112.56 79.94
C LEU A 439 -17.50 113.48 80.24
N GLY A 440 -16.49 113.52 79.35
CA GLY A 440 -15.38 114.47 79.45
C GLY A 440 -15.86 115.93 79.40
N ASN A 441 -16.76 116.24 78.46
CA ASN A 441 -17.36 117.58 78.37
C ASN A 441 -18.21 117.91 79.61
N ALA A 442 -19.01 116.97 80.10
CA ALA A 442 -19.80 117.16 81.32
C ALA A 442 -18.91 117.39 82.55
N SER A 443 -17.80 116.66 82.68
CA SER A 443 -16.82 116.86 83.75
C SER A 443 -16.21 118.26 83.74
N ASN A 444 -15.97 118.85 82.55
CA ASN A 444 -15.49 120.23 82.44
C ASN A 444 -16.53 121.25 82.92
N VAL A 445 -17.81 121.06 82.58
CA VAL A 445 -18.90 121.94 83.03
C VAL A 445 -19.07 121.87 84.55
N VAL A 446 -19.03 120.67 85.12
CA VAL A 446 -19.14 120.45 86.57
C VAL A 446 -17.93 121.02 87.31
N SER A 447 -16.71 120.90 86.75
CA SER A 447 -15.52 121.55 87.31
C SER A 447 -15.59 123.09 87.25
N GLN A 448 -16.26 123.65 86.24
CA GLN A 448 -16.54 125.09 86.23
C GLN A 448 -17.52 125.48 87.34
N LEU A 449 -18.58 124.68 87.58
CA LEU A 449 -19.51 124.89 88.69
C LEU A 449 -18.82 124.82 90.07
N GLU A 450 -17.82 123.94 90.23
CA GLU A 450 -16.98 123.86 91.43
C GLU A 450 -16.26 125.19 91.68
N LYS A 451 -15.63 125.77 90.65
CA LYS A 451 -14.95 127.08 90.72
C LYS A 451 -15.91 128.23 90.98
N ASP A 452 -17.08 128.20 90.36
CA ASP A 452 -18.12 129.21 90.60
C ASP A 452 -18.60 129.12 92.05
N GLY A 453 -18.73 127.92 92.61
CA GLY A 453 -19.03 127.68 94.03
C GLY A 453 -17.95 128.22 94.98
N GLU A 454 -16.66 128.02 94.66
CA GLU A 454 -15.53 128.60 95.40
C GLU A 454 -15.56 130.14 95.37
N THR A 455 -15.89 130.71 94.21
CA THR A 455 -16.07 132.15 94.04
C THR A 455 -17.23 132.67 94.91
N ILE A 456 -18.38 131.98 94.92
CA ILE A 456 -19.51 132.35 95.78
C ILE A 456 -19.13 132.26 97.26
N GLY A 457 -18.39 131.22 97.67
CA GLY A 457 -17.85 131.10 99.02
C GLY A 457 -17.04 132.32 99.44
N SER A 458 -16.10 132.76 98.58
CA SER A 458 -15.31 133.97 98.84
C SER A 458 -16.15 135.25 98.98
N VAL A 459 -17.22 135.37 98.20
CA VAL A 459 -18.15 136.51 98.28
C VAL A 459 -18.94 136.48 99.59
N LEU A 460 -19.37 135.29 100.04
CA LEU A 460 -20.07 135.13 101.31
C LEU A 460 -19.18 135.49 102.51
N ASP A 461 -17.89 135.15 102.47
CA ASP A 461 -16.92 135.56 103.49
C ASP A 461 -16.81 137.09 103.58
N VAL A 462 -16.80 137.79 102.45
CA VAL A 462 -16.82 139.26 102.41
C VAL A 462 -18.12 139.81 103.00
N ILE A 463 -19.28 139.25 102.64
CA ILE A 463 -20.58 139.68 103.17
C ILE A 463 -20.66 139.45 104.68
N ARG A 464 -20.17 138.30 105.16
CA ARG A 464 -20.08 137.99 106.59
C ARG A 464 -19.20 139.01 107.30
N GLY A 465 -18.04 139.33 106.71
CA GLY A 465 -17.14 140.39 107.19
C GLY A 465 -17.80 141.77 107.26
N ILE A 466 -18.60 142.15 106.25
CA ILE A 466 -19.38 143.39 106.25
C ILE A 466 -20.46 143.34 107.34
N ALA A 467 -21.15 142.22 107.51
CA ALA A 467 -22.17 142.05 108.52
C ALA A 467 -21.58 142.10 109.94
N ASP A 468 -20.41 141.51 110.18
CA ASP A 468 -19.62 141.65 111.41
C ASP A 468 -19.25 143.09 111.69
N GLN A 469 -18.72 143.81 110.70
CA GLN A 469 -18.42 145.24 110.82
C GLN A 469 -19.68 146.06 111.10
N THR A 470 -20.80 145.75 110.44
CA THR A 470 -22.08 146.44 110.61
C THR A 470 -22.67 146.18 112.00
N ASN A 471 -22.57 144.95 112.52
CA ASN A 471 -22.99 144.59 113.87
C ASN A 471 -22.14 145.33 114.92
N LEU A 472 -20.82 145.45 114.71
CA LEU A 472 -19.91 146.23 115.56
C LEU A 472 -20.21 147.74 115.52
N LEU A 473 -20.45 148.30 114.33
CA LEU A 473 -20.84 149.70 114.15
C LEU A 473 -22.18 150.00 114.83
N ALA A 474 -23.16 149.12 114.66
CA ALA A 474 -24.47 149.23 115.28
C ALA A 474 -24.39 149.10 116.81
N LEU A 475 -23.55 148.21 117.33
CA LEU A 475 -23.28 148.11 118.77
C LEU A 475 -22.68 149.41 119.31
N ASN A 476 -21.69 149.99 118.63
CA ASN A 476 -21.09 151.27 119.03
C ASN A 476 -22.12 152.41 118.97
N ALA A 477 -22.99 152.43 117.96
CA ALA A 477 -24.08 153.40 117.85
C ALA A 477 -25.14 153.24 118.96
N ALA A 478 -25.49 152.00 119.33
CA ALA A 478 -26.41 151.71 120.43
C ALA A 478 -25.83 152.14 121.79
N ILE A 479 -24.52 151.92 121.99
CA ILE A 479 -23.78 152.40 123.18
C ILE A 479 -23.83 153.93 123.27
N GLU A 480 -23.54 154.64 122.17
CA GLU A 480 -23.53 156.11 122.18
C GLU A 480 -24.94 156.70 122.27
N ALA A 481 -25.95 156.04 121.69
CA ALA A 481 -27.35 156.40 121.85
C ALA A 481 -27.84 156.23 123.30
N ALA A 482 -27.41 155.17 124.00
CA ALA A 482 -27.67 155.00 125.44
C ALA A 482 -26.98 156.08 126.28
N ARG A 483 -25.81 156.56 125.83
CA ARG A 483 -25.05 157.64 126.48
C ARG A 483 -25.71 159.02 126.36
N ALA A 484 -26.45 159.27 125.28
CA ALA A 484 -27.18 160.52 125.02
C ALA A 484 -28.52 160.65 125.79
N GLY A 485 -28.93 159.62 126.55
CA GLY A 485 -30.13 159.65 127.38
C GLY A 485 -31.44 159.84 126.59
N GLU A 486 -32.37 160.66 127.11
CA GLU A 486 -33.72 160.87 126.52
C GLU A 486 -33.69 161.35 125.05
N TYR A 487 -32.67 162.12 124.64
CA TYR A 487 -32.52 162.61 123.26
C TYR A 487 -32.03 161.53 122.26
N GLY A 488 -31.44 160.43 122.75
CA GLY A 488 -30.87 159.35 121.93
C GLY A 488 -31.83 158.19 121.65
N ARG A 489 -33.04 158.21 122.23
CA ARG A 489 -33.97 157.07 122.21
C ARG A 489 -34.39 156.62 120.81
N GLY A 490 -34.60 157.56 119.87
CA GLY A 490 -34.89 157.23 118.47
C GLY A 490 -33.69 156.59 117.75
N PHE A 491 -32.47 157.04 118.06
CA PHE A 491 -31.23 156.47 117.51
C PHE A 491 -30.94 155.06 118.06
N ALA A 492 -31.24 154.81 119.34
CA ALA A 492 -31.07 153.49 119.96
C ALA A 492 -31.92 152.42 119.27
N VAL A 493 -33.19 152.74 118.95
CA VAL A 493 -34.09 151.82 118.22
C VAL A 493 -33.55 151.51 116.82
N VAL A 494 -33.05 152.51 116.10
CA VAL A 494 -32.45 152.30 114.77
C VAL A 494 -31.16 151.48 114.89
N ALA A 495 -30.31 151.72 115.89
CA ALA A 495 -29.08 150.97 116.11
C ALA A 495 -29.36 149.49 116.45
N ASP A 496 -30.35 149.21 117.31
CA ASP A 496 -30.77 147.83 117.61
C ASP A 496 -31.40 147.14 116.39
N GLU A 497 -32.15 147.86 115.54
CA GLU A 497 -32.70 147.33 114.29
C GLU A 497 -31.59 147.00 113.27
N VAL A 498 -30.58 147.89 113.12
CA VAL A 498 -29.40 147.63 112.26
C VAL A 498 -28.58 146.46 112.80
N ARG A 499 -28.44 146.34 114.13
CA ARG A 499 -27.74 145.22 114.77
C ARG A 499 -28.48 143.90 114.55
N SER A 500 -29.80 143.90 114.72
CA SER A 500 -30.67 142.75 114.42
C SER A 500 -30.54 142.35 112.95
N LEU A 501 -30.55 143.32 112.03
CA LEU A 501 -30.38 143.08 110.60
C LEU A 501 -29.00 142.50 110.28
N ALA A 502 -27.93 143.04 110.87
CA ALA A 502 -26.57 142.51 110.70
C ALA A 502 -26.42 141.08 111.22
N LYS A 503 -27.03 140.75 112.37
CA LYS A 503 -27.06 139.39 112.91
C LYS A 503 -27.85 138.44 112.00
N ARG A 504 -29.02 138.87 111.49
CA ARG A 504 -29.79 138.09 110.50
C ARG A 504 -28.99 137.88 109.21
N THR A 505 -28.25 138.88 108.74
CA THR A 505 -27.37 138.76 107.58
C THR A 505 -26.27 137.72 107.82
N GLN A 506 -25.64 137.71 109.00
CA GLN A 506 -24.65 136.69 109.38
C GLN A 506 -25.23 135.28 109.41
N GLU A 507 -26.38 135.11 110.07
CA GLU A 507 -27.09 133.83 110.16
C GLU A 507 -27.44 133.31 108.76
N SER A 508 -27.99 134.16 107.89
CA SER A 508 -28.29 133.81 106.49
C SER A 508 -27.02 133.52 105.66
N THR A 509 -25.94 134.28 105.82
CA THR A 509 -24.67 133.98 105.12
C THR A 509 -24.08 132.64 105.56
N SER A 510 -24.19 132.29 106.85
CA SER A 510 -23.71 131.01 107.37
C SER A 510 -24.56 129.82 106.89
N GLU A 511 -25.87 130.03 106.73
CA GLU A 511 -26.75 129.03 106.12
C GLU A 511 -26.41 128.81 104.64
N ILE A 512 -26.21 129.90 103.88
CA ILE A 512 -25.81 129.81 102.46
C ILE A 512 -24.41 129.18 102.33
N GLU A 513 -23.46 129.50 103.22
CA GLU A 513 -22.13 128.88 103.26
C GLU A 513 -22.25 127.35 103.43
N GLY A 514 -23.12 126.87 104.32
CA GLY A 514 -23.42 125.44 104.47
C GLY A 514 -24.00 124.80 103.20
N ILE A 515 -24.88 125.51 102.50
CA ILE A 515 -25.42 125.07 101.19
C ILE A 515 -24.32 125.00 100.13
N ILE A 516 -23.44 126.00 100.06
CA ILE A 516 -22.33 126.05 99.09
C ILE A 516 -21.30 124.97 99.38
N SER A 517 -20.95 124.74 100.65
CA SER A 517 -20.05 123.64 101.05
C SER A 517 -20.63 122.27 100.65
N THR A 518 -21.93 122.06 100.88
CA THR A 518 -22.62 120.84 100.44
C THR A 518 -22.64 120.72 98.92
N LEU A 519 -22.83 121.84 98.20
CA LEU A 519 -22.82 121.87 96.74
C LEU A 519 -21.42 121.53 96.18
N GLN A 520 -20.36 122.09 96.75
CA GLN A 520 -18.96 121.78 96.39
C GLN A 520 -18.65 120.30 96.60
N GLN A 521 -19.00 119.75 97.77
CA GLN A 521 -18.80 118.32 98.06
C GLN A 521 -19.52 117.42 97.04
N ARG A 522 -20.79 117.71 96.74
CA ARG A 522 -21.55 116.96 95.73
C ARG A 522 -20.98 117.11 94.33
N THR A 523 -20.48 118.30 93.98
CA THR A 523 -19.86 118.58 92.68
C THR A 523 -18.57 117.75 92.51
N GLN A 524 -17.75 117.66 93.56
CA GLN A 524 -16.55 116.83 93.57
C GLN A 524 -16.87 115.32 93.46
N GLU A 525 -17.92 114.87 94.14
CA GLU A 525 -18.42 113.50 94.00
C GLU A 525 -18.86 113.19 92.57
N VAL A 526 -19.59 114.11 91.92
CA VAL A 526 -20.02 113.98 90.51
C VAL A 526 -18.83 113.91 89.56
N VAL A 527 -17.80 114.75 89.75
CA VAL A 527 -16.57 114.69 88.94
C VAL A 527 -15.87 113.34 89.09
N SER A 528 -15.77 112.81 90.31
CA SER A 528 -15.19 111.48 90.57
C SER A 528 -15.95 110.37 89.86
N ILE A 529 -17.29 110.40 89.93
CA ILE A 529 -18.16 109.44 89.22
C ILE A 529 -17.97 109.56 87.71
N MET A 530 -17.94 110.77 87.16
CA MET A 530 -17.72 110.99 85.72
C MET A 530 -16.36 110.44 85.26
N HIS A 531 -15.30 110.62 86.05
CA HIS A 531 -13.98 110.07 85.75
C HIS A 531 -13.98 108.53 85.79
N LYS A 532 -14.69 107.93 86.75
CA LYS A 532 -14.88 106.48 86.83
C LYS A 532 -15.66 105.95 85.62
N CYS A 533 -16.77 106.60 85.25
CA CYS A 533 -17.57 106.22 84.09
C CYS A 533 -16.76 106.30 82.79
N ARG A 534 -15.92 107.31 82.64
CA ARG A 534 -15.00 107.43 81.49
C ARG A 534 -14.01 106.27 81.45
N SER A 535 -13.35 105.95 82.57
CA SER A 535 -12.41 104.81 82.64
C SER A 535 -13.11 103.48 82.32
N GLN A 536 -14.33 103.27 82.80
CA GLN A 536 -15.13 102.08 82.49
C GLN A 536 -15.55 102.04 81.01
N GLY A 537 -15.84 103.20 80.41
CA GLY A 537 -16.07 103.34 78.97
C GLY A 537 -14.86 102.89 78.16
N ASP A 538 -13.66 103.38 78.50
CA ASP A 538 -12.43 103.01 77.80
C ASP A 538 -12.12 101.50 77.92
N GLU A 539 -12.33 100.91 79.09
CA GLU A 539 -12.21 99.46 79.29
C GLU A 539 -13.23 98.68 78.45
N SER A 540 -14.49 99.13 78.43
CA SER A 540 -15.55 98.51 77.63
C SER A 540 -15.26 98.60 76.13
N ALA A 541 -14.69 99.72 75.66
CA ALA A 541 -14.26 99.86 74.27
C ALA A 541 -13.11 98.89 73.92
N SER A 542 -12.15 98.71 74.83
CA SER A 542 -11.05 97.75 74.65
C SER A 542 -11.55 96.29 74.57
N GLN A 543 -12.49 95.92 75.44
CA GLN A 543 -13.12 94.60 75.39
C GLN A 543 -13.93 94.39 74.10
N ALA A 544 -14.67 95.40 73.66
CA ALA A 544 -15.41 95.34 72.40
C ALA A 544 -14.46 95.18 71.19
N ILE A 545 -13.32 95.89 71.15
CA ILE A 545 -12.32 95.71 70.09
C ILE A 545 -11.82 94.26 70.02
N LYS A 546 -11.48 93.66 71.18
CA LYS A 546 -11.08 92.24 71.24
C LYS A 546 -12.18 91.29 70.74
N ALA A 547 -13.44 91.56 71.07
CA ALA A 547 -14.57 90.79 70.55
C ALA A 547 -14.67 90.90 69.01
N GLY A 548 -14.41 92.09 68.45
CA GLY A 548 -14.35 92.32 67.01
C GLY A 548 -13.21 91.57 66.32
N GLU A 549 -12.02 91.49 66.94
CA GLU A 549 -10.89 90.69 66.47
C GLU A 549 -11.22 89.19 66.44
N LEU A 550 -11.86 88.68 67.51
CA LEU A 550 -12.30 87.27 67.57
C LEU A 550 -13.34 86.94 66.48
N LEU A 551 -14.28 87.85 66.22
CA LEU A 551 -15.23 87.70 65.10
C LEU A 551 -14.52 87.71 63.74
N GLY A 552 -13.43 88.48 63.61
CA GLY A 552 -12.55 88.44 62.44
C GLY A 552 -11.89 87.07 62.25
N ALA A 553 -11.32 86.50 63.31
CA ALA A 553 -10.75 85.14 63.25
C ALA A 553 -11.82 84.09 62.87
N ILE A 554 -13.03 84.19 63.44
CA ILE A 554 -14.15 83.31 63.06
C ILE A 554 -14.47 83.41 61.57
N THR A 555 -14.49 84.62 60.98
CA THR A 555 -14.74 84.76 59.53
C THR A 555 -13.67 84.09 58.67
N GLU A 556 -12.40 84.11 59.09
CA GLU A 556 -11.28 83.47 58.37
C GLU A 556 -11.35 81.93 58.48
N ASP A 557 -11.64 81.39 59.67
CA ASP A 557 -11.84 79.96 59.87
C ASP A 557 -13.03 79.44 59.05
N VAL A 558 -14.13 80.19 59.02
CA VAL A 558 -15.33 79.83 58.25
C VAL A 558 -15.08 79.89 56.74
N GLN A 559 -14.26 80.83 56.26
CA GLN A 559 -13.84 80.87 54.86
C GLN A 559 -13.06 79.60 54.49
N THR A 560 -12.15 79.16 55.37
CA THR A 560 -11.41 77.90 55.20
C THR A 560 -12.35 76.69 55.16
N ILE A 561 -13.41 76.68 55.98
CA ILE A 561 -14.44 75.62 55.95
C ILE A 561 -15.18 75.59 54.60
N MET A 562 -15.51 76.74 54.02
CA MET A 562 -16.15 76.80 52.71
C MET A 562 -15.21 76.28 51.60
N GLU A 563 -13.92 76.62 51.65
CA GLU A 563 -12.92 76.09 50.71
C GLU A 563 -12.76 74.57 50.82
N MET A 564 -12.67 74.04 52.05
CA MET A 564 -12.63 72.59 52.28
C MET A 564 -13.89 71.90 51.76
N SER A 565 -15.07 72.50 51.97
CA SER A 565 -16.33 71.96 51.47
C SER A 565 -16.36 71.91 49.94
N SER A 566 -15.79 72.92 49.27
CA SER A 566 -15.64 72.92 47.81
C SER A 566 -14.70 71.80 47.33
N GLN A 567 -13.59 71.55 48.02
CA GLN A 567 -12.68 70.45 47.66
C GLN A 567 -13.33 69.08 47.88
N ILE A 568 -14.07 68.91 48.96
CA ILE A 568 -14.85 67.68 49.22
C ILE A 568 -15.87 67.46 48.10
N ALA A 569 -16.56 68.50 47.64
CA ALA A 569 -17.51 68.39 46.52
C ALA A 569 -16.85 67.89 45.22
N VAL A 570 -15.63 68.35 44.91
CA VAL A 570 -14.87 67.84 43.75
C VAL A 570 -14.50 66.37 43.94
N ALA A 571 -14.02 65.98 45.12
CA ALA A 571 -13.66 64.59 45.42
C ALA A 571 -14.87 63.64 45.36
N ILE A 572 -16.06 64.12 45.73
CA ILE A 572 -17.33 63.37 45.63
C ILE A 572 -17.69 63.11 44.16
N ASP A 573 -17.48 64.09 43.27
CA ASP A 573 -17.76 63.91 41.83
C ASP A 573 -16.83 62.86 41.21
N GLU A 574 -15.53 62.91 41.55
CA GLU A 574 -14.56 61.88 41.16
C GLU A 574 -14.93 60.49 41.72
N GLN A 575 -15.30 60.39 43.00
CA GLN A 575 -15.74 59.12 43.59
C GLN A 575 -17.00 58.57 42.93
N SER A 576 -17.97 59.43 42.57
CA SER A 576 -19.19 59.02 41.87
C SER A 576 -18.87 58.42 40.50
N GLN A 577 -17.94 59.04 39.78
CA GLN A 577 -17.48 58.54 38.48
C GLN A 577 -16.79 57.17 38.62
N VAL A 578 -15.89 57.02 39.60
CA VAL A 578 -15.22 55.74 39.89
C VAL A 578 -16.23 54.65 40.27
N ALA A 579 -17.18 54.95 41.16
CA ALA A 579 -18.23 54.00 41.54
C ALA A 579 -19.08 53.55 40.34
N SER A 580 -19.43 54.47 39.44
CA SER A 580 -20.15 54.14 38.20
C SER A 580 -19.33 53.25 37.26
N GLU A 581 -18.02 53.52 37.11
CA GLU A 581 -17.14 52.66 36.30
C GLU A 581 -16.96 51.27 36.91
N VAL A 582 -16.80 51.17 38.24
CA VAL A 582 -16.75 49.89 38.94
C VAL A 582 -18.01 49.09 38.67
N ASN A 583 -19.19 49.70 38.79
CA ASN A 583 -20.46 49.02 38.51
C ASN A 583 -20.55 48.52 37.06
N LYS A 584 -20.13 49.33 36.07
CA LYS A 584 -20.07 48.90 34.66
C LYS A 584 -19.12 47.72 34.45
N ASN A 585 -17.95 47.75 35.08
CA ASN A 585 -16.97 46.67 34.99
C ASN A 585 -17.48 45.38 35.62
N VAL A 586 -18.21 45.47 36.72
CA VAL A 586 -18.85 44.32 37.39
C VAL A 586 -19.90 43.68 36.48
N VAL A 587 -20.76 44.47 35.84
CA VAL A 587 -21.73 43.94 34.85
C VAL A 587 -20.99 43.20 33.72
N ARG A 588 -19.88 43.77 33.22
CA ARG A 588 -19.07 43.13 32.19
C ARG A 588 -18.45 41.81 32.66
N ILE A 589 -17.96 41.74 33.90
CA ILE A 589 -17.44 40.51 34.50
C ILE A 589 -18.55 39.44 34.57
N ARG A 590 -19.75 39.84 34.97
CA ARG A 590 -20.91 38.95 35.04
C ARG A 590 -21.25 38.36 33.67
N ASP A 591 -21.32 39.20 32.63
CA ASP A 591 -21.61 38.75 31.27
C ASP A 591 -20.53 37.78 30.76
N ILE A 592 -19.25 38.08 31.01
CA ILE A 592 -18.12 37.19 30.65
C ILE A 592 -18.22 35.85 31.40
N ALA A 593 -18.57 35.85 32.68
CA ALA A 593 -18.71 34.63 33.47
C ALA A 593 -19.89 33.76 32.98
N GLN A 594 -20.98 34.40 32.53
CA GLN A 594 -22.12 33.71 31.93
C GLN A 594 -21.74 33.07 30.58
N ASP A 595 -21.08 33.80 29.69
CA ASP A 595 -20.57 33.27 28.41
C ASP A 595 -19.59 32.11 28.63
N ALA A 596 -18.67 32.24 29.60
CA ALA A 596 -17.73 31.18 29.95
C ALA A 596 -18.43 29.92 30.49
N THR A 597 -19.55 30.08 31.22
CA THR A 597 -20.37 28.95 31.69
C THR A 597 -21.04 28.23 30.53
N GLU A 598 -21.55 28.96 29.54
CA GLU A 598 -22.12 28.37 28.32
C GLU A 598 -21.05 27.62 27.51
N HIS A 599 -19.87 28.21 27.34
CA HIS A 599 -18.74 27.56 26.68
C HIS A 599 -18.28 26.30 27.42
N ALA A 600 -18.27 26.32 28.76
CA ALA A 600 -17.99 25.13 29.54
C ALA A 600 -19.05 24.04 29.26
N ALA A 601 -20.34 24.36 29.28
CA ALA A 601 -21.39 23.39 28.97
C ALA A 601 -21.22 22.76 27.56
N ASN A 602 -20.93 23.58 26.55
CA ASN A 602 -20.68 23.10 25.19
C ASN A 602 -19.42 22.21 25.08
N ASN A 603 -18.35 22.55 25.81
CA ASN A 603 -17.13 21.74 25.87
C ASN A 603 -17.39 20.39 26.55
N ALA A 604 -18.19 20.35 27.62
CA ALA A 604 -18.57 19.11 28.29
C ALA A 604 -19.30 18.17 27.32
N GLN A 605 -20.32 18.70 26.62
CA GLN A 605 -21.05 17.93 25.61
C GLN A 605 -20.11 17.40 24.49
N THR A 606 -19.26 18.27 23.95
CA THR A 606 -18.32 17.89 22.88
C THR A 606 -17.34 16.83 23.37
N SER A 607 -16.86 16.93 24.62
CA SER A 607 -15.97 15.93 25.21
C SER A 607 -16.65 14.55 25.29
N GLU A 608 -17.93 14.52 25.66
CA GLU A 608 -18.72 13.29 25.73
C GLU A 608 -18.96 12.67 24.33
N GLU A 609 -19.25 13.51 23.32
CA GLU A 609 -19.34 13.07 21.93
C GLU A 609 -18.01 12.49 21.42
N VAL A 610 -16.87 13.13 21.72
CA VAL A 610 -15.54 12.62 21.35
C VAL A 610 -15.22 11.31 22.07
N SER A 611 -15.57 11.18 23.34
CA SER A 611 -15.40 9.94 24.11
C SER A 611 -16.21 8.80 23.50
N GLU A 612 -17.45 9.05 23.09
CA GLU A 612 -18.27 8.04 22.45
C GLU A 612 -17.71 7.63 21.07
N GLN A 613 -17.24 8.58 20.26
CA GLN A 613 -16.58 8.27 18.98
C GLN A 613 -15.29 7.45 19.19
N ALA A 614 -14.50 7.78 20.22
CA ALA A 614 -13.32 7.02 20.60
C ALA A 614 -13.68 5.58 20.99
N ARG A 615 -14.79 5.38 21.72
CA ARG A 615 -15.32 4.06 22.09
C ARG A 615 -15.77 3.25 20.88
N VAL A 616 -16.44 3.89 19.92
CA VAL A 616 -16.84 3.26 18.65
C VAL A 616 -15.61 2.82 17.84
N LEU A 617 -14.60 3.69 17.72
CA LEU A 617 -13.34 3.37 17.04
C LEU A 617 -12.58 2.25 17.75
N PHE A 618 -12.50 2.28 19.08
CA PHE A 618 -11.91 1.22 19.88
C PHE A 618 -12.58 -0.12 19.61
N THR A 619 -13.92 -0.16 19.66
CA THR A 619 -14.69 -1.38 19.38
C THR A 619 -14.52 -1.87 17.94
N ALA A 620 -14.33 -0.96 16.97
CA ALA A 620 -14.08 -1.33 15.58
C ALA A 620 -12.71 -1.99 15.40
N ILE A 621 -11.72 -1.54 16.15
CA ILE A 621 -10.33 -2.02 16.07
C ILE A 621 -10.09 -3.26 16.94
N ASP A 622 -10.75 -3.35 18.10
CA ASP A 622 -10.69 -4.49 19.03
C ASP A 622 -11.17 -5.81 18.39
N LYS A 623 -11.93 -5.72 17.29
CA LYS A 623 -12.29 -6.88 16.46
C LYS A 623 -11.08 -7.57 15.82
N PHE A 624 -9.97 -6.86 15.64
CA PHE A 624 -8.75 -7.38 15.06
C PHE A 624 -7.80 -7.82 16.17
N LYS A 625 -7.49 -9.11 16.18
CA LYS A 625 -6.50 -9.66 17.10
C LYS A 625 -5.12 -9.44 16.50
N VAL A 626 -4.31 -8.64 17.18
CA VAL A 626 -2.95 -8.26 16.78
C VAL A 626 -1.87 -8.94 17.58
#